data_AF-A0A965EM84-F1
#
_entry.id   AF-A0A965EM84-F1
#
_cell.length_a   1.000
_cell.length_b   1.000
_cell.length_c   1.000
_cell.angle_alpha   90.00
_cell.angle_beta   90.00
_cell.angle_gamma   90.00
#
_symmetry.space_group_name_H-M   'P 1'
#
loop_
_entity.id
_entity.type
_entity.pdbx_description
1 polymer ?
#
loop_
_entity_poly.entity_id
_entity_poly.type
_entity_poly.pdbx_seq_one_letter_code
_entity_poly.pdbx_strand_id
1 'polypeptide(L)'
;ARRAIHGAIYEQRPDVMSVVHNHSYQVVPFTVSSVQLQPIIHVAARIGDPPPTWDIRDKFGEETIMLVTTMEQGRDMCETLGGGKIVLMRGHGATIAGYSLEDAVLTSIFLQVNAQIQLDAIGLGGSVEYLSQGEIDARRGAENEQSGFTRAWEHFSRRAGR
;
A
#
# COMPACT_ATOMS: atom_id res chain seq x y z
N ALA A 1 -3.12 16.14 -12.76
CA ALA A 1 -2.60 16.37 -11.40
C ALA A 1 -1.71 15.21 -10.92
N ARG A 2 -2.20 13.98 -10.73
CA ARG A 2 -1.42 12.89 -10.08
C ARG A 2 -0.54 12.00 -10.98
N ARG A 3 -0.30 12.39 -12.23
CA ARG A 3 0.52 11.57 -13.17
C ARG A 3 1.97 11.42 -12.70
N ALA A 4 2.48 12.42 -11.97
CA ALA A 4 3.85 12.41 -11.44
C ALA A 4 4.11 11.30 -10.42
N ILE A 5 3.09 10.82 -9.70
CA ILE A 5 3.19 9.66 -8.81
C ILE A 5 3.64 8.43 -9.62
N HIS A 6 2.93 8.13 -10.70
CA HIS A 6 3.22 6.97 -11.54
C HIS A 6 4.53 7.16 -12.30
N GLY A 7 4.75 8.35 -12.87
CA GLY A 7 5.95 8.66 -13.64
C GLY A 7 7.23 8.49 -12.83
N ALA A 8 7.27 8.99 -11.60
CA ALA A 8 8.44 8.89 -10.74
C ALA A 8 8.75 7.45 -10.31
N ILE A 9 7.71 6.66 -10.00
CA ILE A 9 7.90 5.24 -9.66
C ILE A 9 8.46 4.48 -10.85
N TYR A 10 7.86 4.60 -12.04
CA TYR A 10 8.40 3.93 -13.23
C TYR A 10 9.80 4.43 -13.63
N GLU A 11 10.13 5.69 -13.35
CA GLU A 11 11.47 6.24 -13.59
C GLU A 11 12.54 5.60 -12.68
N GLN A 12 12.22 5.35 -11.41
CA GLN A 12 13.19 4.87 -10.41
C GLN A 12 13.15 3.35 -10.16
N ARG A 13 12.04 2.69 -10.48
CA ARG A 13 11.78 1.28 -10.17
C ARG A 13 11.45 0.50 -11.45
N PRO A 14 12.48 0.05 -12.21
CA PRO A 14 12.27 -0.70 -13.46
C PRO A 14 11.63 -2.08 -13.25
N ASP A 15 11.62 -2.58 -12.01
CA ASP A 15 10.95 -3.80 -11.61
C ASP A 15 9.42 -3.65 -11.48
N VAL A 16 8.92 -2.41 -11.39
CA VAL A 16 7.49 -2.12 -11.21
C VAL A 16 6.78 -2.08 -12.55
N MET A 17 5.73 -2.89 -12.69
CA MET A 17 4.94 -3.01 -13.92
C MET A 17 3.52 -2.42 -13.78
N SER A 18 3.09 -2.12 -12.56
CA SER A 18 1.80 -1.50 -12.30
C SER A 18 1.86 -0.61 -11.06
N VAL A 19 1.18 0.52 -11.11
CA VAL A 19 1.04 1.45 -9.99
C VAL A 19 -0.43 1.77 -9.76
N VAL A 20 -0.90 1.62 -8.53
CA VAL A 20 -2.24 2.01 -8.09
C VAL A 20 -2.12 3.12 -7.06
N HIS A 21 -2.78 4.25 -7.31
CA HIS A 21 -2.95 5.32 -6.33
C HIS A 21 -4.43 5.43 -5.94
N ASN A 22 -4.73 5.48 -4.64
CA ASN A 22 -6.10 5.56 -4.15
C ASN A 22 -6.21 6.36 -2.83
N HIS A 23 -7.44 6.72 -2.47
CA HIS A 23 -7.78 7.43 -1.22
C HIS A 23 -8.66 6.55 -0.32
N SER A 24 -8.29 5.28 -0.14
CA SER A 24 -9.03 4.37 0.73
C SER A 24 -9.21 4.98 2.13
N TYR A 25 -10.46 5.24 2.52
CA TYR A 25 -10.77 5.87 3.81
C TYR A 25 -10.43 4.98 5.01
N GLN A 26 -10.25 3.68 4.79
CA GLN A 26 -9.76 2.76 5.81
C GLN A 26 -8.24 2.90 6.02
N VAL A 27 -7.50 3.33 4.99
CA VAL A 27 -6.04 3.50 5.05
C VAL A 27 -5.65 4.89 5.55
N VAL A 28 -6.40 5.94 5.19
CA VAL A 28 -6.10 7.34 5.57
C VAL A 28 -5.82 7.53 7.07
N PRO A 29 -6.54 6.91 8.03
CA PRO A 29 -6.24 7.04 9.46
C PRO A 29 -4.81 6.67 9.85
N PHE A 30 -4.21 5.68 9.19
CA PHE A 30 -2.81 5.28 9.43
C PHE A 30 -1.80 6.25 8.84
N THR A 31 -2.22 7.08 7.89
CA THR A 31 -1.35 8.11 7.30
C THR A 31 -1.23 9.35 8.20
N VAL A 32 -2.16 9.56 9.14
CA VAL A 32 -2.26 10.77 9.98
C VAL A 32 -2.13 10.50 11.47
N SER A 33 -1.88 9.26 11.88
CA SER A 33 -1.71 8.86 13.28
C SER A 33 -0.32 8.28 13.52
N SER A 34 0.05 8.14 14.79
CA SER A 34 1.27 7.43 15.19
C SER A 34 1.13 5.91 15.14
N VAL A 35 -0.06 5.39 14.81
CA VAL A 35 -0.31 3.95 14.69
C VAL A 35 0.19 3.50 13.32
N GLN A 36 1.12 2.56 13.33
CA GLN A 36 1.67 2.00 12.10
C GLN A 36 0.71 0.97 11.50
N LEU A 37 0.44 1.05 10.19
CA LEU A 37 -0.29 0.00 9.48
C LEU A 37 0.60 -1.24 9.39
N GLN A 38 0.10 -2.38 9.86
CA GLN A 38 0.85 -3.63 9.86
C GLN A 38 -0.04 -4.82 9.44
N PRO A 39 0.51 -5.88 8.84
CA PRO A 39 -0.26 -7.07 8.51
C PRO A 39 -0.80 -7.75 9.78
N ILE A 40 -2.12 -7.92 9.87
CA ILE A 40 -2.78 -8.62 10.98
C ILE A 40 -3.59 -9.85 10.54
N ILE A 41 -3.72 -10.05 9.23
CA ILE A 41 -4.41 -11.20 8.64
C ILE A 41 -3.56 -11.82 7.54
N HIS A 42 -3.63 -13.15 7.38
CA HIS A 42 -2.78 -13.89 6.44
C HIS A 42 -2.80 -13.36 4.99
N VAL A 43 -3.94 -12.90 4.48
CA VAL A 43 -4.03 -12.34 3.10
C VAL A 43 -3.30 -11.01 2.93
N ALA A 44 -3.03 -10.32 4.04
CA ALA A 44 -2.33 -9.04 4.09
C ALA A 44 -0.81 -9.20 4.18
N ALA A 45 -0.27 -10.42 4.26
CA ALA A 45 1.18 -10.66 4.22
C ALA A 45 1.85 -10.07 2.95
N ARG A 46 1.08 -9.89 1.86
CA ARG A 46 1.52 -9.18 0.64
C ARG A 46 1.95 -7.73 0.85
N ILE A 47 1.50 -7.09 1.95
CA ILE A 47 1.96 -5.76 2.35
C ILE A 47 3.47 -5.81 2.63
N GLY A 48 3.95 -6.93 3.17
CA GLY A 48 5.33 -7.11 3.59
C GLY A 48 5.61 -6.32 4.87
N ASP A 49 6.76 -5.66 4.88
CA ASP A 49 7.15 -4.78 5.98
C ASP A 49 6.14 -3.62 6.12
N PRO A 50 5.97 -3.07 7.33
CA PRO A 50 5.07 -1.96 7.56
C PRO A 50 5.34 -0.79 6.60
N PRO A 51 4.34 -0.28 5.85
CA PRO A 51 4.56 0.76 4.87
C PRO A 51 5.07 2.07 5.50
N PRO A 52 6.07 2.74 4.90
CA PRO A 52 6.48 4.06 5.33
C PRO A 52 5.41 5.11 4.97
N THR A 53 5.39 6.20 5.74
CA THR A 53 4.55 7.37 5.46
C THR A 53 5.41 8.51 4.96
N TRP A 54 5.11 8.96 3.74
CA TRP A 54 5.66 10.17 3.15
C TRP A 54 4.82 11.39 3.54
N ASP A 55 5.49 12.45 3.98
CA ASP A 55 4.90 13.75 4.24
C ASP A 55 5.51 14.80 3.31
N ILE A 56 4.69 15.32 2.40
CA ILE A 56 5.08 16.39 1.47
C ILE A 56 5.65 17.62 2.19
N ARG A 57 5.26 17.86 3.44
CA ARG A 57 5.72 19.02 4.21
C ARG A 57 7.20 18.98 4.53
N ASP A 58 7.78 17.79 4.70
CA ASP A 58 9.15 17.62 5.16
C ASP A 58 10.16 18.28 4.21
N LYS A 59 9.85 18.31 2.91
CA LYS A 59 10.70 18.91 1.88
C LYS A 59 10.08 20.11 1.17
N PHE A 60 8.75 20.15 1.05
CA PHE A 60 8.07 21.18 0.25
C PHE A 60 7.30 22.21 1.10
N GLY A 61 7.37 22.11 2.42
CA GLY A 61 6.79 23.08 3.36
C GLY A 61 5.30 22.88 3.64
N GLU A 62 4.78 23.68 4.58
CA GLU A 62 3.40 23.53 5.10
C GLU A 62 2.32 24.05 4.15
N GLU A 63 2.65 24.97 3.25
CA GLU A 63 1.70 25.63 2.33
C GLU A 63 1.40 24.82 1.06
N THR A 64 1.71 23.52 1.06
CA THR A 64 1.37 22.63 -0.06
C THR A 64 -0.11 22.31 -0.08
N ILE A 65 -0.64 21.96 -1.27
CA ILE A 65 -2.04 21.53 -1.42
C ILE A 65 -2.24 20.02 -1.18
N MET A 66 -1.28 19.35 -0.51
CA MET A 66 -1.35 17.92 -0.20
C MET A 66 -1.38 16.99 -1.44
N LEU A 67 -1.02 17.49 -2.63
CA LEU A 67 -1.02 16.74 -3.88
C LEU A 67 0.38 16.64 -4.47
N VAL A 68 0.71 15.47 -5.01
CA VAL A 68 1.87 15.26 -5.88
C VAL A 68 1.51 15.73 -7.29
N THR A 69 1.95 16.93 -7.66
CA THR A 69 1.68 17.57 -8.94
C THR A 69 2.92 17.74 -9.81
N THR A 70 4.12 17.64 -9.22
CA THR A 70 5.41 17.75 -9.92
C THR A 70 6.19 16.44 -9.87
N MET A 71 7.10 16.22 -10.83
CA MET A 71 8.00 15.07 -10.82
C MET A 71 8.95 15.09 -9.63
N GLU A 72 9.36 16.26 -9.15
CA GLU A 72 10.21 16.39 -7.95
C GLU A 72 9.51 15.81 -6.71
N GLN A 73 8.25 16.16 -6.48
CA GLN A 73 7.43 15.59 -5.40
C GLN A 73 7.24 14.08 -5.59
N GLY A 74 7.02 13.63 -6.83
CA GLY A 74 6.89 12.20 -7.13
C GLY A 74 8.16 11.41 -6.82
N ARG A 75 9.33 11.97 -7.16
CA ARG A 75 10.64 11.35 -6.89
C ARG A 75 10.93 11.28 -5.40
N ASP A 76 10.62 12.34 -4.66
CA ASP A 76 10.77 12.38 -3.21
C ASP A 76 9.87 11.35 -2.50
N MET A 77 8.61 11.25 -2.93
CA MET A 77 7.70 10.20 -2.47
C MET A 77 8.23 8.79 -2.83
N CYS A 78 8.84 8.63 -4.01
CA CYS A 78 9.41 7.36 -4.46
C CYS A 78 10.69 6.98 -3.68
N GLU A 79 11.49 7.95 -3.25
CA GLU A 79 12.60 7.72 -2.31
C GLU A 79 12.08 7.14 -1.00
N THR A 80 10.95 7.63 -0.50
CA THR A 80 10.29 7.08 0.70
C THR A 80 9.70 5.69 0.47
N LEU A 81 9.17 5.41 -0.72
CA LEU A 81 8.75 4.05 -1.11
C LEU A 81 9.94 3.07 -1.07
N GLY A 82 11.13 3.53 -1.45
CA GLY A 82 12.35 2.73 -1.48
C GLY A 82 12.18 1.48 -2.33
N GLY A 83 12.61 0.32 -1.80
CA GLY A 83 12.39 -0.99 -2.41
C GLY A 83 11.02 -1.62 -2.11
N GLY A 84 10.20 -0.99 -1.27
CA GLY A 84 8.90 -1.50 -0.83
C GLY A 84 7.82 -1.48 -1.92
N LYS A 85 6.64 -2.03 -1.57
CA LYS A 85 5.45 -2.04 -2.44
C LYS A 85 4.49 -0.89 -2.16
N ILE A 86 4.47 -0.33 -0.96
CA ILE A 86 3.43 0.59 -0.52
C ILE A 86 4.10 1.81 0.11
N VAL A 87 3.64 3.00 -0.27
CA VAL A 87 3.94 4.24 0.44
C VAL A 87 2.62 4.90 0.83
N LEU A 88 2.50 5.24 2.12
CA LEU A 88 1.41 6.03 2.65
C LEU A 88 1.72 7.51 2.42
N MET A 89 0.69 8.31 2.15
CA MET A 89 0.81 9.74 1.92
C MET A 89 -0.01 10.47 2.97
N ARG A 90 0.65 11.16 3.91
CA ARG A 90 -0.02 11.78 5.07
C ARG A 90 -1.23 12.60 4.64
N GLY A 91 -2.41 12.26 5.14
CA GLY A 91 -3.65 12.99 4.88
C GLY A 91 -4.18 12.93 3.44
N HIS A 92 -3.61 12.08 2.58
CA HIS A 92 -3.95 11.97 1.16
C HIS A 92 -4.42 10.55 0.82
N GLY A 93 -3.62 9.52 1.06
CA GLY A 93 -3.97 8.16 0.68
C GLY A 93 -2.77 7.23 0.61
N ALA A 94 -2.81 6.28 -0.32
CA ALA A 94 -1.72 5.32 -0.54
C ALA A 94 -1.39 5.16 -2.02
N THR A 95 -0.12 4.85 -2.28
CA THR A 95 0.38 4.44 -3.58
C THR A 95 1.01 3.07 -3.46
N ILE A 96 0.62 2.17 -4.37
CA ILE A 96 1.02 0.77 -4.41
C ILE A 96 1.75 0.53 -5.73
N ALA A 97 2.95 -0.03 -5.64
CA ALA A 97 3.78 -0.52 -6.74
C ALA A 97 3.72 -2.05 -6.77
N GLY A 98 3.40 -2.61 -7.94
CA GLY A 98 3.27 -4.05 -8.14
C GLY A 98 4.06 -4.56 -9.35
N TYR A 99 4.43 -5.84 -9.27
CA TYR A 99 5.16 -6.54 -10.34
C TYR A 99 4.24 -6.97 -11.50
N SER A 100 2.92 -6.92 -11.29
CA SER A 100 1.90 -7.07 -12.33
C SER A 100 0.66 -6.24 -11.96
N LEU A 101 -0.31 -6.18 -12.88
CA LEU A 101 -1.59 -5.53 -12.60
C LEU A 101 -2.35 -6.23 -11.47
N GLU A 102 -2.37 -7.56 -11.47
CA GLU A 102 -3.00 -8.39 -10.46
C GLU A 102 -2.38 -8.17 -9.08
N ASP A 103 -1.04 -8.11 -9.02
CA ASP A 103 -0.31 -7.83 -7.78
C ASP A 103 -0.69 -6.46 -7.20
N ALA A 104 -0.64 -5.39 -8.00
CA ALA A 104 -0.97 -4.05 -7.54
C ALA A 104 -2.44 -3.93 -7.09
N VAL A 105 -3.37 -4.54 -7.82
CA VAL A 105 -4.80 -4.50 -7.50
C VAL A 105 -5.11 -5.30 -6.24
N LEU A 106 -4.67 -6.55 -6.15
CA LEU A 106 -4.94 -7.37 -4.97
C LEU A 106 -4.24 -6.82 -3.73
N THR A 107 -3.02 -6.27 -3.87
CA THR A 107 -2.34 -5.54 -2.79
C THR A 107 -3.14 -4.34 -2.32
N SER A 108 -3.73 -3.56 -3.24
CA SER A 108 -4.59 -2.44 -2.87
C SER A 108 -5.85 -2.88 -2.13
N ILE A 109 -6.52 -3.96 -2.58
CA ILE A 109 -7.73 -4.48 -1.95
C ILE A 109 -7.43 -4.96 -0.52
N PHE A 110 -6.42 -5.81 -0.36
CA PHE A 110 -6.13 -6.39 0.95
C PHE A 110 -5.44 -5.40 1.89
N LEU A 111 -4.77 -4.35 1.39
CA LEU A 111 -4.34 -3.21 2.20
C LEU A 111 -5.55 -2.53 2.85
N GLN A 112 -6.60 -2.23 2.07
CA GLN A 112 -7.83 -1.63 2.60
C GLN A 112 -8.53 -2.55 3.61
N VAL A 113 -8.65 -3.85 3.30
CA VAL A 113 -9.29 -4.83 4.20
C VAL A 113 -8.50 -4.94 5.51
N ASN A 114 -7.18 -5.04 5.44
CA ASN A 114 -6.32 -5.11 6.62
C ASN A 114 -6.44 -3.85 7.48
N ALA A 115 -6.43 -2.67 6.85
CA ALA A 115 -6.55 -1.39 7.55
C ALA A 115 -7.86 -1.29 8.35
N GLN A 116 -8.99 -1.72 7.77
CA GLN A 116 -10.27 -1.76 8.48
C GLN A 116 -10.22 -2.70 9.69
N ILE A 117 -9.72 -3.93 9.50
CA ILE A 117 -9.67 -4.91 10.59
C ILE A 117 -8.71 -4.45 11.68
N GLN A 118 -7.60 -3.76 11.33
CA GLN A 118 -6.67 -3.22 12.31
C GLN A 118 -7.32 -2.09 13.12
N LEU A 119 -8.08 -1.21 12.47
CA LEU A 119 -8.88 -0.19 13.18
C LEU A 119 -9.89 -0.82 14.13
N ASP A 120 -10.62 -1.84 13.68
CA ASP A 120 -11.62 -2.54 14.48
C ASP A 120 -10.96 -3.26 15.68
N ALA A 121 -9.83 -3.93 15.45
CA ALA A 121 -9.06 -4.63 16.50
C ALA A 121 -8.54 -3.65 17.56
N ILE A 122 -8.03 -2.49 17.16
CA ILE A 122 -7.65 -1.41 18.10
C ILE A 122 -8.88 -0.92 18.87
N GLY A 123 -10.02 -0.79 18.20
CA GLY A 123 -11.29 -0.37 18.80
C GLY A 123 -11.86 -1.32 19.85
N LEU A 124 -11.54 -2.61 19.78
CA LEU A 124 -11.88 -3.59 20.83
C LEU A 124 -11.10 -3.34 22.14
N GLY A 125 -9.97 -2.61 22.07
CA GLY A 125 -9.06 -2.38 23.18
C GLY A 125 -8.09 -3.54 23.44
N GLY A 126 -7.11 -3.30 24.31
CA GLY A 126 -6.03 -4.25 24.60
C GLY A 126 -4.88 -4.20 23.59
N SER A 127 -4.05 -5.24 23.58
CA SER A 127 -2.94 -5.38 22.64
C SER A 127 -3.38 -6.09 21.36
N VAL A 128 -3.04 -5.52 20.20
CA VAL A 128 -3.22 -6.18 18.90
C VAL A 128 -2.00 -7.03 18.61
N GLU A 129 -2.23 -8.32 18.31
CA GLU A 129 -1.18 -9.22 17.82
C GLU A 129 -1.09 -9.10 16.30
N TYR A 130 0.11 -8.84 15.80
CA TYR A 130 0.40 -8.70 14.38
C TYR A 130 1.00 -9.98 13.83
N LEU A 131 0.99 -10.15 12.51
CA LEU A 131 1.76 -11.24 11.92
C LEU A 131 3.24 -11.03 12.19
N SER A 132 3.90 -12.10 12.62
CA SER A 132 5.35 -12.15 12.73
C SER A 132 6.01 -12.12 11.35
N GLN A 133 7.27 -11.71 11.29
CA GLN A 133 8.04 -11.72 10.03
C GLN A 133 8.07 -13.12 9.40
N GLY A 134 8.19 -14.18 10.21
CA GLY A 134 8.17 -15.55 9.73
C GLY A 134 6.85 -15.94 9.07
N GLU A 135 5.72 -15.48 9.60
CA GLU A 135 4.39 -15.72 8.99
C GLU A 135 4.21 -14.94 7.69
N ILE A 136 4.70 -13.69 7.65
CA ILE A 136 4.70 -12.85 6.44
C ILE A 136 5.53 -13.52 5.34
N ASP A 137 6.76 -13.92 5.65
CA ASP A 137 7.70 -14.52 4.68
C ASP A 137 7.20 -15.88 4.19
N ALA A 138 6.73 -16.75 5.09
CA ALA A 138 6.17 -18.05 4.73
C ALA A 138 4.95 -17.89 3.81
N ARG A 139 4.08 -16.92 4.10
CA ARG A 139 2.90 -16.67 3.28
C ARG A 139 3.30 -16.18 1.90
N ARG A 140 4.20 -15.20 1.80
CA ARG A 140 4.73 -14.64 0.53
C ARG A 140 5.43 -15.70 -0.32
N GLY A 141 6.18 -16.62 0.32
CA GLY A 141 6.77 -17.77 -0.36
C GLY A 141 5.70 -18.66 -1.01
N ALA A 142 4.65 -18.99 -0.27
CA ALA A 142 3.52 -19.79 -0.79
C ALA A 142 2.68 -19.05 -1.85
N GLU A 143 2.72 -17.71 -1.91
CA GLU A 143 2.03 -16.95 -2.97
C GLU A 143 2.57 -17.26 -4.36
N ASN A 144 3.86 -17.54 -4.47
CA ASN A 144 4.50 -17.90 -5.73
C ASN A 144 4.18 -19.33 -6.18
N GLU A 145 3.68 -20.18 -5.28
CA GLU A 145 3.45 -21.62 -5.52
C GLU A 145 1.98 -22.01 -5.66
N GLN A 146 1.02 -21.15 -5.23
CA GLN A 146 -0.39 -21.53 -5.11
C GLN A 146 -1.35 -20.77 -6.04
N SER A 147 -2.33 -21.53 -6.56
CA SER A 147 -3.50 -21.09 -7.37
C SER A 147 -4.45 -20.07 -6.70
N GLY A 148 -4.19 -19.70 -5.44
CA GLY A 148 -5.01 -18.74 -4.69
C GLY A 148 -5.03 -17.33 -5.29
N PHE A 149 -3.91 -16.89 -5.91
CA PHE A 149 -3.81 -15.60 -6.61
C PHE A 149 -4.76 -15.55 -7.80
N THR A 150 -4.71 -16.59 -8.63
CA THR A 150 -5.57 -16.74 -9.80
C THR A 150 -7.04 -16.73 -9.39
N ARG A 151 -7.41 -17.47 -8.34
CA ARG A 151 -8.81 -17.50 -7.87
C ARG A 151 -9.32 -16.16 -7.34
N ALA A 152 -8.52 -15.45 -6.55
CA ALA A 152 -8.91 -14.14 -6.03
C ALA A 152 -9.07 -13.14 -7.19
N TRP A 153 -8.10 -13.12 -8.11
CA TRP A 153 -8.15 -12.27 -9.30
C TRP A 153 -9.36 -12.57 -10.18
N GLU A 154 -9.62 -13.84 -10.49
CA GLU A 154 -10.79 -14.24 -11.26
C GLU A 154 -12.10 -13.84 -10.57
N HIS A 155 -12.19 -13.99 -9.26
CA HIS A 155 -13.37 -13.59 -8.50
C HIS A 155 -13.64 -12.08 -8.63
N PHE A 156 -12.62 -11.26 -8.42
CA PHE A 156 -12.76 -9.81 -8.54
C PHE A 156 -13.00 -9.37 -9.99
N SER A 157 -12.37 -10.03 -10.96
CA SER A 157 -12.61 -9.80 -12.40
C SER A 157 -14.06 -10.09 -12.77
N ARG A 158 -14.61 -11.23 -12.32
CA ARG A 158 -16.03 -11.60 -12.52
C ARG A 158 -16.97 -10.59 -11.88
N ARG A 159 -16.68 -10.15 -10.65
CA ARG A 159 -17.46 -9.09 -9.98
C ARG A 159 -17.39 -7.75 -10.69
N ALA A 160 -16.28 -7.46 -11.38
CA ALA A 160 -16.11 -6.27 -12.21
C ALA A 160 -16.75 -6.39 -13.61
N GLY A 161 -17.43 -7.51 -13.91
CA GLY A 161 -18.12 -7.74 -15.18
C GLY A 161 -17.22 -8.28 -16.29
N ARG A 162 -16.13 -8.95 -15.96
CA ARG A 162 -15.25 -9.64 -16.92
C ARG A 162 -15.32 -11.15 -16.81
#